data_AF-A0A3C1JRI1-F1
#
_entry.id   AF-A0A3C1JRI1-F1
#
_cell.length_a   1.000
_cell.length_b   1.000
_cell.length_c   1.000
_cell.angle_alpha   90.00
_cell.angle_beta   90.00
_cell.angle_gamma   90.00
#
_symmetry.space_group_name_H-M   'P 1'
#
loop_
_entity.id
_entity.type
_entity.pdbx_description
1 polymer ?
#
loop_
_entity_poly.entity_id
_entity_poly.type
_entity_poly.pdbx_seq_one_letter_code
_entity_poly.pdbx_strand_id
1 'polypeptide(L)'
;MTSTPQGLHETIITDRLASQLARDRASHQLSITDEALSGADAPERLAAHVEAVIRRAILDLGVEDRAVVGTRLVREVVDLVNRYTTGASTDDGNRDAIAGGDEPVEPPRMLRKVAAIRPNGTAEDITAPMIPLLDTTLLTNAPGEPVVGRQIASELESADRVDIVMAFIRWSGVQPFEAPLRSMANAGRPIRVLTTTYTGSTEAR
;
A
#
# COMPACT_ATOMS: atom_id res chain seq x y z
N MET A 1 -30.02 -19.38 12.90
CA MET A 1 -29.45 -18.03 12.91
C MET A 1 -28.52 -17.94 11.71
N THR A 2 -28.84 -17.10 10.73
CA THR A 2 -28.04 -16.92 9.52
C THR A 2 -26.68 -16.36 9.91
N SER A 3 -25.58 -17.04 9.55
CA SER A 3 -24.23 -16.59 9.92
C SER A 3 -23.65 -15.55 8.96
N THR A 4 -24.23 -15.44 7.77
CA THR A 4 -23.78 -14.53 6.71
C THR A 4 -24.54 -13.21 6.80
N PRO A 5 -23.88 -12.05 6.93
CA PRO A 5 -24.56 -10.76 6.96
C PRO A 5 -25.36 -10.54 5.67
N GLN A 6 -26.59 -10.05 5.78
CA GLN A 6 -27.37 -9.66 4.60
C GLN A 6 -26.79 -8.38 4.00
N GLY A 7 -26.58 -8.36 2.68
CA GLY A 7 -25.99 -7.21 1.97
C GLY A 7 -25.33 -7.64 0.67
N LEU A 8 -24.73 -6.66 -0.02
CA LEU A 8 -23.83 -6.92 -1.15
C LEU A 8 -22.46 -7.30 -0.62
N HIS A 9 -21.84 -8.30 -1.24
CA HIS A 9 -20.55 -8.84 -0.85
C HIS A 9 -19.62 -8.92 -2.05
N GLU A 10 -18.37 -8.54 -1.82
CA GLU A 10 -17.31 -8.51 -2.81
C GLU A 10 -16.12 -9.39 -2.35
N THR A 11 -16.43 -10.61 -1.91
CA THR A 11 -15.46 -11.51 -1.27
C THR A 11 -15.36 -12.85 -1.98
N ILE A 12 -14.16 -13.44 -1.96
CA ILE A 12 -13.95 -14.79 -2.48
C ILE A 12 -14.65 -15.81 -1.59
N ILE A 13 -15.39 -16.73 -2.22
CA ILE A 13 -16.02 -17.86 -1.54
C ILE A 13 -14.95 -18.88 -1.17
N THR A 14 -14.59 -18.90 0.11
CA THR A 14 -13.74 -19.94 0.72
C THR A 14 -14.53 -21.22 1.00
N ASP A 15 -13.87 -22.37 1.19
CA ASP A 15 -14.56 -23.63 1.56
C ASP A 15 -15.43 -23.50 2.81
N ARG A 16 -14.96 -22.72 3.79
CA ARG A 16 -15.71 -22.41 5.01
C ARG A 16 -16.98 -21.61 4.69
N LEU A 17 -16.87 -20.60 3.83
CA LEU A 17 -18.02 -19.80 3.40
C LEU A 17 -18.97 -20.62 2.52
N ALA A 18 -18.45 -21.43 1.59
CA ALA A 18 -19.26 -22.35 0.78
C ALA A 18 -20.10 -23.29 1.65
N SER A 19 -19.50 -23.86 2.70
CA SER A 19 -20.19 -24.71 3.67
C SER A 19 -21.28 -23.96 4.47
N GLN A 20 -21.05 -22.68 4.78
CA GLN A 20 -22.04 -21.81 5.42
C GLN A 20 -23.20 -21.48 4.47
N LEU A 21 -22.88 -21.02 3.25
CA LEU A 21 -23.86 -20.69 2.22
C LEU A 21 -24.72 -21.90 1.84
N ALA A 22 -24.17 -23.12 1.83
CA ALA A 22 -24.93 -24.33 1.59
C ALA A 22 -26.02 -24.57 2.66
N ARG A 23 -25.71 -24.34 3.94
CA ARG A 23 -26.70 -24.41 5.04
C ARG A 23 -27.74 -23.31 4.94
N ASP A 24 -27.30 -22.09 4.62
CA ASP A 24 -28.18 -20.93 4.47
C ASP A 24 -29.16 -21.14 3.29
N ARG A 25 -28.69 -21.69 2.16
CA ARG A 25 -29.54 -22.09 1.01
C ARG A 25 -30.57 -23.15 1.41
N ALA A 26 -30.17 -24.17 2.17
CA ALA A 26 -31.08 -25.23 2.62
C ALA A 26 -32.20 -24.71 3.55
N SER A 27 -31.95 -23.63 4.29
CA SER A 27 -32.96 -23.02 5.16
C SER A 27 -34.08 -22.29 4.40
N HIS A 28 -33.87 -21.98 3.10
CA HIS A 28 -34.78 -21.19 2.27
C HIS A 28 -35.14 -19.80 2.83
N GLN A 29 -34.36 -19.28 3.79
CA GLN A 29 -34.58 -17.96 4.40
C GLN A 29 -33.85 -16.83 3.66
N LEU A 30 -32.86 -17.17 2.82
CA LEU A 30 -32.01 -16.22 2.11
C LEU A 30 -31.97 -16.57 0.62
N SER A 31 -32.04 -15.54 -0.22
CA SER A 31 -31.66 -15.64 -1.63
C SER A 31 -30.17 -15.35 -1.75
N ILE A 32 -29.39 -16.31 -2.25
CA ILE A 32 -27.93 -16.20 -2.35
C ILE A 32 -27.54 -16.30 -3.83
N THR A 33 -26.96 -15.22 -4.34
CA THR A 33 -26.39 -15.13 -5.68
C THR A 33 -24.87 -15.12 -5.58
N ASP A 34 -24.20 -15.97 -6.35
CA ASP A 34 -22.76 -15.95 -6.57
C ASP A 34 -22.47 -16.04 -8.08
N GLU A 35 -21.24 -15.68 -8.45
CA GLU A 35 -20.78 -15.71 -9.83
C GLU A 35 -19.35 -16.25 -9.92
N ALA A 36 -18.96 -16.71 -11.11
CA ALA A 36 -17.59 -17.14 -11.35
C ALA A 36 -16.64 -15.94 -11.29
N LEU A 37 -15.49 -16.11 -10.63
CA LEU A 37 -14.46 -15.08 -10.60
C LEU A 37 -13.92 -14.82 -12.00
N SER A 38 -14.06 -13.58 -12.47
CA SER A 38 -13.56 -13.18 -13.78
C SER A 38 -12.02 -13.22 -13.81
N GLY A 39 -11.43 -13.53 -14.97
CA GLY A 39 -9.98 -13.49 -15.12
C GLY A 39 -9.37 -12.09 -14.94
N ALA A 40 -10.17 -11.04 -15.15
CA ALA A 40 -9.74 -9.65 -14.95
C ALA A 40 -9.67 -9.28 -13.46
N ASP A 41 -10.60 -9.78 -12.65
CA ASP A 41 -10.64 -9.50 -11.20
C ASP A 41 -9.74 -10.45 -10.40
N ALA A 42 -9.42 -11.61 -10.96
CA ALA A 42 -8.70 -12.67 -10.26
C ALA A 42 -7.39 -12.22 -9.58
N PRO A 43 -6.49 -11.44 -10.21
CA PRO A 43 -5.23 -11.04 -9.59
C PRO A 43 -5.43 -10.26 -8.29
N GLU A 44 -6.27 -9.22 -8.34
CA GLU A 44 -6.52 -8.34 -7.20
C GLU A 44 -7.28 -9.07 -6.08
N ARG A 45 -8.34 -9.79 -6.43
CA ARG A 45 -9.18 -10.48 -5.44
C ARG A 45 -8.42 -11.61 -4.74
N LEU A 46 -7.61 -12.39 -5.46
CA LEU A 46 -6.82 -13.47 -4.87
C LEU A 46 -5.66 -12.93 -4.04
N ALA A 47 -4.96 -11.88 -4.51
CA ALA A 47 -3.89 -11.25 -3.75
C ALA A 47 -4.39 -10.70 -2.41
N ALA A 48 -5.50 -9.94 -2.43
CA ALA A 48 -6.13 -9.41 -1.22
C ALA A 48 -6.56 -10.53 -0.25
N HIS A 49 -7.05 -11.65 -0.77
CA HIS A 49 -7.40 -12.80 0.07
C HIS A 49 -6.17 -13.43 0.74
N VAL A 50 -5.09 -13.64 -0.01
CA VAL A 50 -3.83 -14.20 0.50
C VAL A 50 -3.21 -13.27 1.55
N GLU A 51 -3.16 -11.96 1.27
CA GLU A 51 -2.71 -10.94 2.21
C GLU A 51 -3.50 -11.00 3.53
N ALA A 52 -4.84 -11.05 3.45
CA ALA A 52 -5.68 -11.12 4.64
C ALA A 52 -5.44 -12.40 5.45
N VAL A 53 -5.19 -13.53 4.80
CA VAL A 53 -4.87 -14.81 5.47
C VAL A 53 -3.51 -14.74 6.15
N ILE A 54 -2.46 -14.31 5.43
CA ILE A 54 -1.09 -14.19 5.96
C ILE A 54 -1.05 -13.19 7.11
N ARG A 55 -1.67 -12.02 6.96
CA ARG A 55 -1.78 -11.01 8.02
C ARG A 55 -2.42 -11.58 9.27
N ARG A 56 -3.56 -12.28 9.14
CA ARG A 56 -4.24 -12.91 10.27
C ARG A 56 -3.36 -13.96 10.95
N ALA A 57 -2.67 -14.80 10.18
CA ALA A 57 -1.77 -15.81 10.72
C ALA A 57 -0.61 -15.18 11.52
N ILE A 58 0.01 -14.11 10.99
CA ILE A 58 1.09 -13.40 11.70
C ILE A 58 0.57 -12.70 12.96
N LEU A 59 -0.63 -12.10 12.92
CA LEU A 59 -1.22 -11.43 14.09
C LEU A 59 -1.54 -12.38 15.25
N ASP A 60 -1.85 -13.64 14.94
CA ASP A 60 -2.12 -14.71 15.92
C ASP A 60 -0.85 -15.17 16.66
N LEU A 61 0.33 -14.88 16.11
CA LEU A 61 1.61 -15.16 16.76
C LEU A 61 1.90 -14.18 17.91
N GLY A 62 2.68 -14.64 18.88
CA GLY A 62 3.27 -13.79 19.92
C GLY A 62 4.13 -12.68 19.31
N VAL A 63 4.09 -11.48 19.91
CA VAL A 63 4.70 -10.26 19.34
C VAL A 63 6.18 -10.45 18.98
N GLU A 64 6.92 -11.20 19.79
CA GLU A 64 8.36 -11.50 19.59
C GLU A 64 8.61 -12.41 18.39
N ASP A 65 7.67 -13.30 18.06
CA ASP A 65 7.80 -14.28 16.96
C ASP A 65 7.37 -13.71 15.61
N ARG A 66 6.53 -12.67 15.60
CA ARG A 66 5.90 -12.13 14.37
C ARG A 66 6.92 -11.83 13.28
N ALA A 67 8.04 -11.21 13.64
CA ALA A 67 9.06 -10.84 12.67
C ALA A 67 9.79 -12.06 12.12
N VAL A 68 10.22 -12.98 12.99
CA VAL A 68 11.03 -14.15 12.60
C VAL A 68 10.18 -15.17 11.84
N VAL A 69 9.06 -15.58 12.43
CA VAL A 69 8.15 -16.58 11.82
C VAL A 69 7.46 -15.99 10.60
N GLY A 70 7.07 -14.71 10.64
CA GLY A 70 6.49 -14.01 9.49
C GLY A 70 7.46 -13.94 8.31
N THR A 71 8.74 -13.68 8.56
CA THR A 71 9.79 -13.71 7.52
C THR A 71 9.89 -15.08 6.87
N ARG A 72 9.97 -16.14 7.67
CA ARG A 72 10.01 -17.51 7.15
C ARG A 72 8.79 -17.83 6.29
N LEU A 73 7.59 -17.45 6.74
CA LEU A 73 6.35 -17.66 5.98
C LEU A 73 6.39 -16.93 4.63
N VAL A 74 6.84 -15.68 4.60
CA VAL A 74 6.96 -14.92 3.34
C VAL A 74 7.97 -15.58 2.40
N ARG A 75 9.12 -16.06 2.92
CA ARG A 75 10.10 -16.80 2.12
C ARG A 75 9.48 -18.05 1.49
N GLU A 76 8.74 -18.85 2.25
CA GLU A 76 8.06 -20.05 1.73
C GLU A 76 7.02 -19.71 0.65
N VAL A 77 6.32 -18.58 0.79
CA VAL A 77 5.38 -18.09 -0.23
C VAL A 77 6.11 -17.66 -1.50
N VAL A 78 7.21 -16.91 -1.39
CA VAL A 78 8.04 -16.51 -2.54
C VAL A 78 8.59 -17.74 -3.27
N ASP A 79 9.12 -18.73 -2.53
CA ASP A 79 9.58 -20.01 -3.09
C ASP A 79 8.45 -20.76 -3.82
N LEU A 80 7.23 -20.74 -3.27
CA LEU A 80 6.06 -21.33 -3.91
C LEU A 80 5.70 -20.61 -5.21
N VAL A 81 5.68 -19.27 -5.20
CA VAL A 81 5.42 -18.44 -6.39
C VAL A 81 6.44 -18.72 -7.48
N ASN A 82 7.73 -18.78 -7.12
CA ASN A 82 8.81 -19.08 -8.07
C ASN A 82 8.62 -20.46 -8.72
N ARG A 83 8.17 -21.48 -7.98
CA ARG A 83 7.87 -22.81 -8.56
C ARG A 83 6.73 -22.79 -9.57
N TYR A 84 5.63 -22.10 -9.28
CA TYR A 84 4.48 -22.03 -10.18
C TYR A 84 4.74 -21.15 -11.42
N THR A 85 5.53 -20.10 -11.28
CA THR A 85 5.82 -19.17 -12.37
C THR A 85 6.93 -19.66 -13.30
N THR A 86 7.87 -20.46 -12.79
CA THR A 86 8.92 -21.10 -13.59
C THR A 86 8.41 -22.32 -14.37
N GLY A 87 7.41 -23.06 -13.84
CA GLY A 87 6.89 -24.29 -14.45
C GLY A 87 5.76 -24.12 -15.48
N ALA A 88 5.14 -22.94 -15.59
CA ALA A 88 3.90 -22.74 -16.36
C ALA A 88 4.08 -22.09 -17.75
N SER A 89 5.31 -21.84 -18.21
CA SER A 89 5.57 -21.22 -19.52
C SER A 89 6.39 -22.16 -20.42
N THR A 90 5.80 -22.63 -21.50
CA THR A 90 6.40 -23.51 -22.53
C THR A 90 7.23 -22.75 -23.58
N ASP A 91 7.71 -21.52 -23.29
CA ASP A 91 8.41 -20.72 -24.29
C ASP A 91 9.80 -20.32 -23.82
N ASP A 92 10.78 -20.74 -24.62
CA ASP A 92 12.22 -20.67 -24.41
C ASP A 92 12.73 -19.23 -24.43
N GLY A 93 13.51 -18.85 -23.42
CA GLY A 93 14.38 -17.68 -23.51
C GLY A 93 14.31 -16.76 -22.29
N ASN A 94 15.19 -17.02 -21.34
CA ASN A 94 15.68 -16.07 -20.34
C ASN A 94 14.59 -15.42 -19.47
N ARG A 95 14.20 -16.09 -18.39
CA ARG A 95 13.41 -15.44 -17.34
C ARG A 95 14.14 -15.54 -16.00
N ASP A 96 14.49 -14.37 -15.47
CA ASP A 96 14.63 -14.18 -14.04
C ASP A 96 13.34 -14.66 -13.37
N ALA A 97 13.44 -15.45 -12.30
CA ALA A 97 12.27 -15.84 -11.52
C ALA A 97 11.49 -14.57 -11.16
N ILE A 98 10.17 -14.56 -11.36
CA ILE A 98 9.34 -13.34 -11.18
C ILE A 98 9.53 -12.72 -9.79
N ALA A 99 9.81 -13.55 -8.78
CA ALA A 99 10.10 -13.13 -7.41
C ALA A 99 11.51 -13.56 -6.94
N GLY A 100 12.45 -13.76 -7.87
CA GLY A 100 13.81 -14.14 -7.52
C GLY A 100 14.53 -13.01 -6.79
N GLY A 101 14.87 -13.22 -5.51
CA GLY A 101 15.52 -12.21 -4.67
C GLY A 101 14.55 -11.34 -3.87
N ASP A 102 13.24 -11.57 -3.95
CA ASP A 102 12.23 -10.88 -3.14
C ASP A 102 12.08 -11.49 -1.74
N GLU A 103 12.89 -12.50 -1.39
CA GLU A 103 12.91 -13.09 -0.06
C GLU A 103 13.46 -12.10 0.98
N PRO A 104 12.74 -11.83 2.07
CA PRO A 104 13.28 -10.98 3.13
C PRO A 104 14.56 -11.58 3.73
N VAL A 105 15.48 -10.71 4.13
CA VAL A 105 16.72 -11.13 4.80
C VAL A 105 16.45 -11.67 6.20
N GLU A 106 17.29 -12.59 6.66
CA GLU A 106 17.31 -13.07 8.04
C GLU A 106 18.60 -12.60 8.75
N PRO A 107 18.51 -11.92 9.91
CA PRO A 107 17.29 -11.50 10.60
C PRO A 107 16.51 -10.41 9.84
N PRO A 108 15.18 -10.30 10.04
CA PRO A 108 14.36 -9.29 9.36
C PRO A 108 14.83 -7.88 9.66
N ARG A 109 14.92 -7.04 8.63
CA ARG A 109 15.30 -5.63 8.74
C ARG A 109 14.38 -4.76 7.88
N MET A 110 14.09 -3.58 8.39
CA MET A 110 13.40 -2.52 7.64
C MET A 110 14.42 -1.51 7.15
N LEU A 111 14.47 -1.26 5.84
CA LEU A 111 15.24 -0.15 5.29
C LEU A 111 14.56 1.17 5.68
N ARG A 112 15.24 2.02 6.44
CA ARG A 112 14.67 3.28 6.94
C ARG A 112 15.17 4.51 6.20
N LYS A 113 16.41 4.50 5.72
CA LYS A 113 17.03 5.62 5.03
C LYS A 113 18.17 5.14 4.15
N VAL A 114 18.25 5.69 2.94
CA VAL A 114 19.45 5.66 2.09
C VAL A 114 19.82 7.12 1.86
N ALA A 115 21.05 7.50 2.22
CA ALA A 115 21.51 8.88 2.17
C ALA A 115 22.87 8.94 1.48
N ALA A 116 23.10 9.98 0.69
CA ALA A 116 24.40 10.22 0.08
C ALA A 116 25.44 10.54 1.16
N ILE A 117 26.70 10.18 0.93
CA ILE A 117 27.82 10.59 1.79
C ILE A 117 28.33 11.94 1.27
N ARG A 118 28.36 12.94 2.14
CA ARG A 118 28.90 14.28 1.87
C ARG A 118 30.43 14.22 1.76
N PRO A 119 31.09 15.20 1.11
CA PRO A 119 32.56 15.21 0.96
C PRO A 119 33.34 15.18 2.30
N ASN A 120 32.71 15.59 3.40
CA ASN A 120 33.28 15.52 4.75
C ASN A 120 33.09 14.15 5.43
N GLY A 121 32.58 13.14 4.72
CA GLY A 121 32.37 11.78 5.22
C GLY A 121 31.09 11.57 6.02
N THR A 122 30.27 12.59 6.25
CA THR A 122 28.99 12.42 6.96
C THR A 122 27.86 12.08 6.00
N ALA A 123 26.88 11.29 6.46
CA ALA A 123 25.68 11.05 5.69
C ALA A 123 24.87 12.35 5.54
N GLU A 124 24.19 12.49 4.42
CA GLU A 124 23.15 13.48 4.24
C GLU A 124 22.09 13.32 5.33
N ASP A 125 21.67 14.48 5.86
CA ASP A 125 20.61 14.51 6.84
C ASP A 125 19.29 14.63 6.08
N ILE A 126 18.41 13.66 6.30
CA ILE A 126 17.08 13.59 5.72
C ILE A 126 16.15 13.38 6.90
N THR A 127 15.33 14.39 7.17
CA THR A 127 14.43 14.38 8.32
C THR A 127 13.30 13.37 8.08
N ALA A 128 13.00 12.56 9.09
CA ALA A 128 11.81 11.70 9.03
C ALA A 128 10.54 12.57 9.14
N PRO A 129 9.47 12.24 8.40
CA PRO A 129 8.20 12.94 8.54
C PRO A 129 7.58 12.74 9.92
N MET A 130 6.65 13.61 10.32
CA MET A 130 6.06 13.55 11.66
C MET A 130 5.27 12.26 11.89
N ILE A 131 4.53 11.80 10.87
CA ILE A 131 3.87 10.50 10.83
C ILE A 131 4.74 9.54 10.00
N PRO A 132 5.03 8.32 10.49
CA PRO A 132 5.80 7.34 9.72
C PRO A 132 5.19 7.04 8.35
N LEU A 133 6.03 6.87 7.33
CA LEU A 133 5.62 6.67 5.94
C LEU A 133 4.71 5.46 5.68
N LEU A 134 4.70 4.47 6.58
CA LEU A 134 3.88 3.26 6.46
C LEU A 134 2.60 3.32 7.30
N ASP A 135 2.40 4.39 8.07
CA ASP A 135 1.25 4.53 8.95
C ASP A 135 0.12 5.24 8.21
N THR A 136 -1.07 4.65 8.23
CA THR A 136 -2.28 5.31 7.74
C THR A 136 -2.86 6.19 8.84
N THR A 137 -3.01 7.50 8.58
CA THR A 137 -3.55 8.47 9.55
C THR A 137 -4.62 9.36 8.93
N LEU A 138 -5.72 9.60 9.66
CA LEU A 138 -6.73 10.59 9.32
C LEU A 138 -6.37 11.93 9.98
N LEU A 139 -6.22 12.98 9.19
CA LEU A 139 -5.92 14.33 9.67
C LEU A 139 -7.14 15.22 9.50
N THR A 140 -7.68 15.74 10.61
CA THR A 140 -8.88 16.59 10.60
C THR A 140 -8.61 18.05 10.91
N ASN A 141 -7.35 18.40 11.21
CA ASN A 141 -6.94 19.71 11.73
C ASN A 141 -7.67 20.10 13.04
N ALA A 142 -8.05 19.12 13.88
CA ALA A 142 -8.64 19.41 15.17
C ALA A 142 -7.59 20.05 16.13
N PRO A 143 -8.02 20.84 17.13
CA PRO A 143 -7.11 21.40 18.12
C PRO A 143 -6.28 20.31 18.81
N GLY A 144 -4.95 20.41 18.72
CA GLY A 144 -4.02 19.42 19.27
C GLY A 144 -3.59 18.32 18.29
N GLU A 145 -4.16 18.25 17.09
CA GLU A 145 -3.72 17.35 16.02
C GLU A 145 -2.64 18.00 15.13
N PRO A 146 -1.77 17.19 14.49
CA PRO A 146 -0.95 17.67 13.39
C PRO A 146 -1.82 18.27 12.28
N VAL A 147 -1.48 19.49 11.88
CA VAL A 147 -2.15 20.12 10.73
C VAL A 147 -1.65 19.45 9.46
N VAL A 148 -2.55 19.13 8.52
CA VAL A 148 -2.26 18.49 7.22
C VAL A 148 -1.07 19.16 6.53
N GLY A 149 -1.04 20.51 6.51
CA GLY A 149 0.04 21.23 5.87
C GLY A 149 1.42 20.99 6.49
N ARG A 150 1.52 20.79 7.81
CA ARG A 150 2.80 20.45 8.45
C ARG A 150 3.23 19.02 8.09
N GLN A 151 2.29 18.09 8.00
CA GLN A 151 2.60 16.72 7.59
C GLN A 151 3.13 16.70 6.16
N ILE A 152 2.41 17.33 5.22
CA ILE A 152 2.85 17.45 3.83
C ILE A 152 4.25 18.07 3.78
N ALA A 153 4.49 19.18 4.47
CA ALA A 153 5.79 19.84 4.48
C ALA A 153 6.91 18.91 4.99
N SER A 154 6.64 18.09 6.00
CA SER A 154 7.62 17.13 6.55
C SER A 154 7.93 15.97 5.60
N GLU A 155 7.04 15.64 4.66
CA GLU A 155 7.27 14.58 3.68
C GLU A 155 8.03 15.07 2.45
N LEU A 156 7.88 16.35 2.07
CA LEU A 156 8.47 16.93 0.85
C LEU A 156 10.00 16.76 0.78
N GLU A 157 10.71 16.85 1.91
CA GLU A 157 12.16 16.69 1.95
C GLU A 157 12.58 15.30 1.45
N SER A 158 11.91 14.26 1.90
CA SER A 158 12.24 12.85 1.63
C SER A 158 11.61 12.26 0.36
N ALA A 159 10.67 12.97 -0.28
CA ALA A 159 10.02 12.46 -1.49
C ALA A 159 11.06 12.26 -2.63
N ASP A 160 10.73 11.54 -3.70
CA ASP A 160 11.53 11.57 -4.94
C ASP A 160 10.81 12.33 -6.06
N ARG A 161 9.50 12.50 -5.89
CA ARG A 161 8.57 13.14 -6.81
C ARG A 161 7.33 13.59 -6.02
N VAL A 162 6.68 14.64 -6.49
CA VAL A 162 5.38 15.10 -5.96
C VAL A 162 4.38 15.24 -7.09
N ASP A 163 3.22 14.58 -6.96
CA ASP A 163 2.07 14.80 -7.83
C ASP A 163 0.89 15.30 -7.01
N ILE A 164 0.38 16.45 -7.42
CA ILE A 164 -0.75 17.10 -6.77
C ILE A 164 -1.96 16.93 -7.67
N VAL A 165 -2.91 16.12 -7.22
CA VAL A 165 -4.23 16.03 -7.84
C VAL A 165 -5.21 16.73 -6.91
N MET A 166 -5.52 17.98 -7.22
CA MET A 166 -6.34 18.83 -6.35
C MET A 166 -7.31 19.67 -7.18
N ALA A 167 -8.59 19.60 -6.81
CA ALA A 167 -9.65 20.28 -7.56
C ALA A 167 -9.40 21.80 -7.64
N PHE A 168 -9.11 22.44 -6.50
CA PHE A 168 -8.92 23.89 -6.44
C PHE A 168 -7.66 24.26 -5.67
N ILE A 169 -6.88 25.17 -6.22
CA ILE A 169 -5.62 25.62 -5.62
C ILE A 169 -5.66 27.14 -5.44
N ARG A 170 -5.40 27.60 -4.21
CA ARG A 170 -5.15 29.00 -3.89
C ARG A 170 -3.69 29.21 -3.50
N TRP A 171 -3.11 30.36 -3.80
CA TRP A 171 -1.73 30.68 -3.47
C TRP A 171 -1.45 30.65 -1.98
N SER A 172 -2.39 31.12 -1.17
CA SER A 172 -2.27 31.06 0.29
C SER A 172 -2.11 29.62 0.81
N GLY A 173 -2.65 28.62 0.10
CA GLY A 173 -2.47 27.21 0.42
C GLY A 173 -1.14 26.63 -0.06
N VAL A 174 -0.54 27.20 -1.12
CA VAL A 174 0.73 26.72 -1.70
C VAL A 174 1.94 27.40 -1.10
N GLN A 175 1.81 28.68 -0.71
CA GLN A 175 2.90 29.52 -0.20
C GLN A 175 3.71 28.86 0.95
N PRO A 176 3.12 28.12 1.91
CA PRO A 176 3.90 27.42 2.94
C PRO A 176 4.89 26.38 2.39
N PHE A 177 4.66 25.88 1.17
CA PHE A 177 5.45 24.84 0.52
C PHE A 177 6.43 25.39 -0.52
N GLU A 178 6.49 26.70 -0.75
CA GLU A 178 7.31 27.27 -1.83
C GLU A 178 8.79 26.90 -1.69
N ALA A 179 9.37 27.09 -0.50
CA ALA A 179 10.76 26.78 -0.24
C ALA A 179 11.11 25.29 -0.44
N PRO A 180 10.39 24.31 0.17
CA PRO A 180 10.68 22.90 -0.03
C PRO A 180 10.41 22.45 -1.48
N LEU A 181 9.35 22.93 -2.14
CA LEU A 181 9.09 22.62 -3.54
C LEU A 181 10.20 23.17 -4.45
N ARG A 182 10.69 24.39 -4.19
CA ARG A 182 11.82 24.98 -4.94
C ARG A 182 13.11 24.19 -4.73
N SER A 183 13.39 23.75 -3.49
CA SER A 183 14.55 22.91 -3.17
C SER A 183 14.50 21.60 -3.97
N MET A 184 13.34 20.93 -3.97
CA MET A 184 13.11 19.71 -4.74
C MET A 184 13.30 19.93 -6.24
N ALA A 185 12.75 21.01 -6.80
CA ALA A 185 12.92 21.34 -8.22
C ALA A 185 14.40 21.59 -8.59
N ASN A 186 15.14 22.30 -7.73
CA ASN A 186 16.58 22.54 -7.92
C ASN A 186 17.41 21.24 -7.85
N ALA A 187 16.94 20.25 -7.09
CA ALA A 187 17.52 18.91 -7.04
C ALA A 187 17.11 18.01 -8.23
N GLY A 188 16.36 18.55 -9.22
CA GLY A 188 15.93 17.82 -10.41
C GLY A 188 14.78 16.83 -10.16
N ARG A 189 14.13 16.90 -8.99
CA ARG A 189 13.03 16.00 -8.62
C ARG A 189 11.69 16.52 -9.18
N PRO A 190 10.91 15.68 -9.89
CA PRO A 190 9.71 16.15 -10.60
C PRO A 190 8.58 16.62 -9.68
N ILE A 191 7.92 17.71 -10.07
CA ILE A 191 6.72 18.26 -9.43
C ILE A 191 5.65 18.40 -10.50
N ARG A 192 4.49 17.75 -10.31
CA ARG A 192 3.37 17.80 -11.24
C ARG A 192 2.10 18.23 -10.53
N VAL A 193 1.27 19.00 -11.24
CA VAL A 193 -0.01 19.47 -10.74
C VAL A 193 -1.08 19.20 -11.78
N LEU A 194 -2.14 18.52 -11.36
CA LEU A 194 -3.39 18.37 -12.08
C LEU A 194 -4.49 19.06 -11.28
N THR A 195 -5.06 20.12 -11.87
CA THR A 195 -6.12 20.91 -11.23
C THR A 195 -7.15 21.37 -12.25
N THR A 196 -8.25 21.95 -11.79
CA THR A 196 -9.28 22.53 -12.64
C THR A 196 -9.46 24.01 -12.35
N THR A 197 -9.81 24.76 -13.39
CA THR A 197 -10.15 26.20 -13.31
C THR A 197 -11.64 26.45 -13.55
N TYR A 198 -12.47 25.40 -13.69
CA TYR A 198 -13.84 25.55 -14.20
C TYR A 198 -14.75 26.44 -13.33
N THR A 199 -14.55 26.47 -12.01
CA THR A 199 -15.32 27.32 -11.08
C THR A 199 -14.69 28.70 -10.85
N GLY A 200 -13.50 28.96 -11.40
CA GLY A 200 -12.71 30.14 -11.06
C GLY A 200 -12.15 30.17 -9.64
N SER A 201 -12.27 29.08 -8.87
CA SER A 201 -11.72 29.00 -7.49
C SER A 201 -10.21 28.77 -7.46
N THR A 202 -9.62 28.31 -8.55
CA THR A 202 -8.17 28.14 -8.70
C THR A 202 -7.53 29.46 -9.12
N GLU A 203 -6.54 29.91 -8.36
CA GLU A 203 -5.81 31.14 -8.62
C GLU A 203 -4.68 30.87 -9.64
N ALA A 204 -4.84 31.38 -10.87
CA ALA A 204 -3.94 31.09 -11.99
C ALA A 204 -2.70 32.01 -12.07
N ARG A 205 -2.52 32.96 -11.14
CA ARG A 205 -1.50 34.01 -11.20
C ARG A 205 -0.88 34.31 -9.87
#